data_AF-E3RKQ4-F1
#
_entry.id   AF-E3RKQ4-F1
#
_cell.length_a   1.000
_cell.length_b   1.000
_cell.length_c   1.000
_cell.angle_alpha   90.00
_cell.angle_beta   90.00
_cell.angle_gamma   90.00
#
_symmetry.space_group_name_H-M   'P 1'
#
loop_
_entity.id
_entity.type
_entity.pdbx_description
1 polymer ?
#
loop_
_entity_poly.entity_id
_entity_poly.type
_entity_poly.pdbx_seq_one_letter_code
_entity_poly.pdbx_strand_id
1 'polypeptide(L)'
;MQRVFSPGGALQNILRNTYSEGLLKLNTNTFESSEAKKEFEEFVEGLTAEELQLVTDDEWQREEPTSVFDLLGNADIELEGDMPYVKGDDSDECEEEVDDDSDIDEHFRLLENEYEDDEQWAAAQKEAQLSEESEFEGFSDSE
;
A
#
# COMPACT_ATOMS: atom_id res chain seq x y z
N MET A 1 -17.40 -8.27 -1.28
CA MET A 1 -16.73 -6.97 -1.48
C MET A 1 -16.39 -6.41 -0.10
N GLN A 2 -15.13 -6.52 0.32
CA GLN A 2 -14.68 -6.10 1.64
C GLN A 2 -14.70 -4.56 1.67
N ARG A 3 -15.46 -3.97 2.58
CA ARG A 3 -15.56 -2.51 2.66
C ARG A 3 -14.25 -1.99 3.22
N VAL A 4 -13.44 -1.29 2.42
CA VAL A 4 -12.10 -0.85 2.83
C VAL A 4 -12.17 0.24 3.91
N PHE A 5 -13.06 1.22 3.70
CA PHE A 5 -13.19 2.43 4.53
C PHE A 5 -14.45 2.49 5.40
N SER A 6 -15.38 1.54 5.26
CA SER A 6 -16.62 1.56 6.07
C SER A 6 -16.37 1.07 7.50
N PRO A 7 -17.27 1.40 8.46
CA PRO A 7 -17.25 0.78 9.78
C PRO A 7 -17.21 -0.76 9.68
N GLY A 8 -16.30 -1.39 10.43
CA GLY A 8 -16.00 -2.84 10.34
C GLY A 8 -15.11 -3.22 9.15
N GLY A 9 -14.58 -2.25 8.42
CA GLY A 9 -13.77 -2.43 7.23
C GLY A 9 -12.33 -2.85 7.50
N ALA A 10 -11.60 -3.16 6.41
CA ALA A 10 -10.23 -3.65 6.49
C ALA A 10 -9.28 -2.68 7.22
N LEU A 11 -9.38 -1.37 6.98
CA LEU A 11 -8.52 -0.38 7.62
C LEU A 11 -8.80 -0.27 9.12
N GLN A 12 -10.08 -0.20 9.53
CA GLN A 12 -10.44 -0.19 10.94
C GLN A 12 -9.93 -1.43 11.67
N ASN A 13 -10.02 -2.61 11.04
CA ASN A 13 -9.48 -3.84 11.61
C ASN A 13 -7.96 -3.79 11.79
N ILE A 14 -7.23 -3.29 10.79
CA ILE A 14 -5.76 -3.15 10.88
C ILE A 14 -5.40 -2.17 12.00
N LEU A 15 -6.01 -0.99 12.05
CA LEU A 15 -5.79 0.02 13.08
C LEU A 15 -6.02 -0.55 14.49
N ARG A 16 -7.15 -1.23 14.72
CA ARG A 16 -7.48 -1.85 16.02
C ARG A 16 -6.51 -2.96 16.40
N ASN A 17 -6.17 -3.84 15.46
CA ASN A 17 -5.26 -4.94 15.72
C ASN A 17 -3.87 -4.42 16.10
N THR A 18 -3.29 -3.52 15.29
CA THR A 18 -1.98 -2.92 15.56
C THR A 18 -1.94 -2.24 16.92
N TYR A 19 -2.98 -1.47 17.27
CA TYR A 19 -3.10 -0.82 18.57
C TYR A 19 -3.14 -1.83 19.73
N SER A 20 -4.01 -2.83 19.63
CA SER A 20 -4.19 -3.85 20.68
C SER A 20 -2.95 -4.74 20.87
N GLU A 21 -2.29 -5.14 19.79
CA GLU A 21 -1.06 -5.93 19.82
C GLU A 21 0.10 -5.14 20.43
N GLY A 22 0.24 -3.86 20.05
CA GLY A 22 1.27 -3.00 20.62
C GLY A 22 1.04 -2.71 22.11
N LEU A 23 -0.21 -2.51 22.55
CA LEU A 23 -0.54 -2.41 23.98
C LEU A 23 -0.21 -3.70 24.73
N LEU A 24 -0.47 -4.86 24.14
CA LEU A 24 -0.11 -6.15 24.73
C LEU A 24 1.40 -6.26 24.88
N LYS A 25 2.16 -5.97 23.81
CA LYS A 25 3.63 -5.96 23.82
C LYS A 25 4.21 -4.95 24.83
N LEU A 26 3.54 -3.82 25.05
CA LEU A 26 3.91 -2.81 26.04
C LEU A 26 3.71 -3.33 27.47
N ASN A 27 2.56 -3.95 27.73
CA ASN A 27 2.25 -4.53 29.05
C ASN A 27 3.15 -5.73 29.38
N THR A 28 3.51 -6.54 28.39
CA THR A 28 4.40 -7.70 28.59
C THR A 28 5.89 -7.35 28.44
N ASN A 29 6.20 -6.13 28.00
CA ASN A 29 7.55 -5.67 27.65
C ASN A 29 8.26 -6.62 26.66
N THR A 30 7.53 -7.07 25.63
CA THR A 30 7.98 -8.04 24.62
C THR A 30 8.17 -7.41 23.24
N PHE A 31 8.52 -6.13 23.18
CA PHE A 31 8.96 -5.53 21.92
C PHE A 31 10.28 -6.17 21.48
N GLU A 32 10.42 -6.38 20.18
CA GLU A 32 11.60 -7.02 19.58
C GLU A 32 12.85 -6.12 19.66
N SER A 33 12.65 -4.80 19.69
CA SER A 33 13.70 -3.81 19.80
C SER A 33 13.18 -2.50 20.42
N SER A 34 14.10 -1.60 20.80
CA SER A 34 13.75 -0.23 21.20
C SER A 34 13.17 0.58 20.04
N GLU A 35 13.59 0.28 18.81
CA GLU A 35 13.08 0.91 17.60
C GLU A 35 11.61 0.53 17.37
N ALA A 36 11.27 -0.76 17.44
CA ALA A 36 9.88 -1.23 17.31
C ALA A 36 8.95 -0.63 18.38
N LYS A 37 9.48 -0.37 19.58
CA LYS A 37 8.73 0.33 20.62
C LYS A 37 8.50 1.80 20.25
N LYS A 38 9.52 2.49 19.74
CA LYS A 38 9.44 3.88 19.30
C LYS A 38 8.47 4.04 18.13
N GLU A 39 8.49 3.13 17.15
CA GLU A 39 7.54 3.11 16.04
C GLU A 39 6.10 2.95 16.53
N PHE A 40 5.86 2.11 17.54
CA PHE A 40 4.53 2.00 18.14
C PHE A 40 4.10 3.28 18.88
N GLU A 41 5.02 3.93 19.60
CA GLU A 41 4.75 5.22 20.25
C GLU A 41 4.42 6.30 19.21
N GLU A 42 5.18 6.41 18.12
CA GLU A 42 4.92 7.32 17.00
C GLU A 42 3.59 7.00 16.30
N PHE A 43 3.26 5.71 16.12
CA PHE A 43 1.96 5.29 15.60
C PHE A 43 0.82 5.80 16.49
N VAL A 44 0.90 5.64 17.81
CA VAL A 44 -0.14 6.10 18.74
C VAL A 44 -0.24 7.63 18.74
N GLU A 45 0.88 8.33 18.70
CA GLU A 45 0.92 9.80 18.63
C GLU A 45 0.37 10.35 17.30
N GLY A 46 0.52 9.59 16.22
CA GLY A 46 0.00 9.93 14.89
C GLY A 46 -1.52 9.75 14.72
N LEU A 47 -2.20 9.08 15.66
CA LEU A 47 -3.64 8.86 15.57
C LEU A 47 -4.42 10.16 15.84
N THR A 48 -5.40 10.42 14.98
CA THR A 48 -6.37 11.49 15.23
C THR A 48 -7.30 11.14 16.40
N ALA A 49 -7.99 12.14 16.96
CA ALA A 49 -8.94 11.91 18.05
C ALA A 49 -10.07 10.94 17.66
N GLU A 50 -10.51 10.97 16.40
CA GLU A 50 -11.53 10.07 15.85
C GLU A 50 -11.01 8.63 15.77
N GLU A 51 -9.78 8.45 15.28
CA GLU A 51 -9.14 7.13 15.21
C GLU A 51 -8.84 6.56 16.60
N LEU A 52 -8.44 7.40 17.55
CA LEU A 52 -8.24 7.02 18.95
C LEU A 52 -9.52 6.50 19.59
N GLN A 53 -10.64 7.21 19.42
CA GLN A 53 -11.95 6.72 19.86
C GLN A 53 -12.28 5.40 19.15
N LEU A 54 -11.99 5.31 17.87
CA LEU A 54 -12.21 4.10 17.10
C LEU A 54 -11.28 2.95 17.50
N VAL A 55 -10.12 3.13 18.12
CA VAL A 55 -9.31 1.98 18.60
C VAL A 55 -9.54 1.64 20.06
N THR A 56 -10.04 2.59 20.86
CA THR A 56 -10.30 2.43 22.30
C THR A 56 -11.74 2.05 22.64
N ASP A 57 -12.63 2.04 21.65
CA ASP A 57 -14.03 1.65 21.84
C ASP A 57 -14.16 0.15 22.15
N ASP A 58 -14.49 -0.13 23.42
CA ASP A 58 -14.68 -1.45 24.02
C ASP A 58 -15.96 -2.17 23.54
N GLU A 59 -16.91 -1.46 22.93
CA GLU A 59 -18.17 -2.06 22.44
C GLU A 59 -18.01 -2.72 21.06
N TRP A 60 -16.88 -2.50 20.40
CA TRP A 60 -16.63 -3.03 19.08
C TRP A 60 -16.43 -4.54 19.10
N GLN A 61 -17.27 -5.25 18.34
CA GLN A 61 -17.06 -6.65 18.04
C GLN A 61 -16.58 -6.80 16.61
N ARG A 62 -15.53 -7.61 16.43
CA ARG A 62 -15.07 -8.01 15.10
C ARG A 62 -16.16 -8.86 14.45
N GLU A 63 -17.04 -8.23 13.69
CA GLU A 63 -17.91 -8.96 12.77
C GLU A 63 -17.01 -9.52 11.65
N GLU A 64 -16.79 -10.83 11.67
CA GLU A 64 -16.17 -11.48 10.52
C GLU A 64 -17.09 -11.27 9.31
N PRO A 65 -16.54 -10.79 8.17
CA PRO A 65 -17.35 -10.66 6.98
C PRO A 65 -17.95 -12.03 6.65
N THR A 66 -19.26 -12.05 6.37
CA THR A 66 -19.97 -13.27 5.97
C THR A 66 -19.17 -14.00 4.90
N SER A 67 -18.88 -15.28 5.14
CA SER A 67 -18.11 -16.10 4.21
C SER A 67 -18.72 -16.02 2.81
N VAL A 68 -17.87 -16.00 1.78
CA VAL A 68 -18.34 -16.06 0.38
C VAL A 68 -19.14 -17.34 0.16
N PHE A 69 -18.80 -18.45 0.84
CA PHE A 69 -19.56 -19.69 0.79
C PHE A 69 -20.95 -19.56 1.45
N ASP A 70 -21.07 -18.79 2.53
CA ASP A 70 -22.37 -18.54 3.17
C ASP A 70 -23.25 -17.60 2.32
N LEU A 71 -22.63 -16.68 1.57
CA LEU A 71 -23.33 -15.81 0.61
C LEU A 71 -23.80 -16.56 -0.64
N LEU A 72 -23.04 -17.57 -1.10
CA LEU A 72 -23.38 -18.40 -2.26
C LEU A 72 -24.35 -19.53 -1.89
N GLY A 73 -24.45 -19.89 -0.61
CA GLY A 73 -25.32 -20.97 -0.13
C GLY A 73 -24.91 -22.34 -0.70
N ASN A 74 -25.89 -23.17 -1.04
CA ASN A 74 -25.70 -24.47 -1.74
C ASN A 74 -25.76 -24.31 -3.26
N ALA A 75 -25.41 -23.15 -3.81
CA ALA A 75 -25.35 -23.00 -5.26
C ALA A 75 -24.26 -23.96 -5.79
N ASP A 76 -24.66 -24.94 -6.60
CA ASP A 76 -23.75 -25.71 -7.45
C ASP A 76 -23.14 -24.74 -8.46
N ILE A 77 -22.05 -24.08 -8.04
CA ILE A 77 -21.27 -23.18 -8.88
C ILE A 77 -20.13 -24.03 -9.42
N GLU A 78 -20.26 -24.49 -10.65
CA GLU A 78 -19.14 -25.04 -11.40
C GLU A 78 -18.14 -23.90 -11.61
N LEU A 79 -16.95 -24.02 -11.01
CA LEU A 79 -15.86 -23.07 -11.25
C LEU A 79 -15.41 -23.27 -12.71
N GLU A 80 -14.94 -22.23 -13.40
CA GLU A 80 -14.43 -22.38 -14.78
C GLU A 80 -13.33 -23.44 -14.92
N GLY A 81 -12.61 -23.74 -13.82
CA GLY A 81 -11.64 -24.84 -13.75
C GLY A 81 -12.22 -26.26 -13.67
N ASP A 82 -13.52 -26.40 -13.38
CA ASP A 82 -14.25 -27.68 -13.39
C ASP A 82 -14.81 -28.02 -14.78
N MET A 83 -14.78 -27.06 -15.72
CA MET A 83 -15.11 -27.36 -17.11
C MET A 83 -13.98 -28.18 -17.75
N PRO A 84 -14.27 -29.32 -18.40
CA PRO A 84 -13.25 -30.09 -19.10
C PRO A 84 -12.57 -29.21 -20.15
N TYR A 85 -11.24 -29.28 -20.22
CA TYR A 85 -10.45 -28.56 -21.21
C TYR A 85 -11.02 -28.83 -22.62
N VAL A 86 -11.60 -27.78 -23.22
CA VAL A 86 -12.01 -27.80 -24.62
C VAL A 86 -10.80 -27.38 -25.42
N LYS A 87 -10.20 -28.34 -26.14
CA LYS A 87 -9.12 -28.01 -27.07
C LYS A 87 -9.71 -27.08 -28.14
N GLY A 88 -9.23 -25.85 -28.18
CA GLY A 88 -9.54 -24.94 -29.30
C GLY A 88 -9.04 -25.58 -30.59
N ASP A 89 -9.81 -25.45 -31.68
CA ASP A 89 -9.25 -25.70 -33.00
C ASP A 89 -8.09 -24.71 -33.20
N ASP A 90 -6.95 -25.23 -33.63
CA ASP A 90 -5.69 -24.50 -33.83
C ASP A 90 -5.84 -23.53 -35.04
N SER A 91 -6.81 -22.62 -34.97
CA SER A 91 -7.07 -21.57 -35.95
C SER A 91 -6.10 -20.44 -35.64
N ASP A 92 -5.03 -20.38 -36.42
CA ASP A 92 -4.04 -19.30 -36.44
C ASP A 92 -4.63 -17.94 -36.92
N GLU A 93 -5.95 -17.80 -36.98
CA GLU A 93 -6.66 -16.58 -37.41
C GLU A 93 -7.02 -15.71 -36.20
N CYS A 94 -6.02 -15.30 -35.43
CA CYS A 94 -6.12 -14.05 -34.68
C CYS A 94 -5.67 -12.93 -35.62
N GLU A 95 -6.62 -12.29 -36.32
CA GLU A 95 -6.36 -10.96 -36.89
C GLU A 95 -6.23 -10.00 -35.70
N GLU A 96 -5.00 -9.53 -35.46
CA GLU A 96 -4.71 -8.45 -34.52
C GLU A 96 -5.35 -7.17 -35.09
N GLU A 97 -6.51 -6.79 -34.56
CA GLU A 97 -7.08 -5.47 -34.78
C GLU A 97 -6.18 -4.47 -34.05
N VAL A 98 -5.15 -3.99 -34.76
CA VAL A 98 -4.35 -2.84 -34.32
C VAL A 98 -5.23 -1.62 -34.54
N ASP A 99 -6.01 -1.26 -33.53
CA ASP A 99 -6.56 0.08 -33.42
C ASP A 99 -5.36 1.03 -33.27
N ASP A 100 -4.91 1.64 -34.39
CA ASP A 100 -3.94 2.73 -34.39
C ASP A 100 -4.60 3.91 -33.65
N ASP A 101 -4.48 3.93 -32.32
CA ASP A 101 -4.95 4.99 -31.43
C ASP A 101 -4.12 6.28 -31.66
N SER A 102 -4.32 6.93 -32.82
CA SER A 102 -3.70 8.22 -33.18
C SER A 102 -3.95 9.32 -32.14
N ASP A 103 -5.01 9.15 -31.34
CA ASP A 103 -5.46 10.10 -30.33
C ASP A 103 -4.55 10.07 -29.09
N ILE A 104 -3.91 8.94 -28.78
CA ILE A 104 -2.99 8.82 -27.65
C ILE A 104 -1.68 9.55 -27.93
N ASP A 105 -1.13 9.38 -29.13
CA ASP A 105 0.14 10.02 -29.52
C ASP A 105 0.00 11.54 -29.67
N GLU A 106 -1.18 12.02 -30.11
CA GLU A 106 -1.47 13.46 -30.16
C GLU A 106 -1.63 14.04 -28.74
N HIS A 107 -2.24 13.29 -27.82
CA HIS A 107 -2.38 13.71 -26.42
C HIS A 107 -1.01 13.93 -25.77
N PHE A 108 -0.08 12.99 -25.93
CA PHE A 108 1.27 13.12 -25.36
C PHE A 108 2.14 14.17 -26.03
N ARG A 109 1.86 14.56 -27.29
CA ARG A 109 2.55 15.69 -27.94
C ARG A 109 2.11 17.06 -27.44
N LEU A 110 0.88 17.18 -26.91
CA LEU A 110 0.30 18.43 -26.42
C LEU A 110 0.59 18.69 -24.93
N LEU A 111 0.99 17.68 -24.17
CA LEU A 111 1.54 17.86 -22.84
C LEU A 111 2.91 18.56 -22.95
N GLU A 112 2.95 19.86 -22.61
CA GLU A 112 4.22 20.55 -22.39
C GLU A 112 5.04 19.73 -21.38
N ASN A 113 6.29 19.43 -21.76
CA ASN A 113 7.25 18.63 -20.99
C ASN A 113 7.16 18.90 -19.48
N GLU A 114 6.38 18.06 -18.79
CA GLU A 114 6.18 18.12 -17.34
C GLU A 114 7.38 17.52 -16.58
N TYR A 115 8.30 16.91 -17.32
CA TYR A 115 9.52 16.30 -16.81
C TYR A 115 10.73 17.19 -17.09
N GLU A 116 11.62 17.25 -16.10
CA GLU A 116 12.90 17.94 -16.20
C GLU A 116 13.71 17.40 -17.38
N ASP A 117 14.20 18.34 -18.20
CA ASP A 117 15.16 18.10 -19.28
C ASP A 117 16.43 17.45 -18.71
N ASP A 118 17.11 16.62 -19.50
CA ASP A 118 18.42 16.04 -19.19
C ASP A 118 19.43 17.11 -18.69
N GLU A 119 19.34 18.35 -19.18
CA GLU A 119 20.16 19.48 -18.71
C GLU A 119 19.82 19.91 -17.28
N GLN A 120 18.55 19.85 -16.88
CA GLN A 120 18.08 20.15 -15.52
C GLN A 120 18.50 19.04 -14.55
N TRP A 121 18.44 17.78 -14.99
CA TRP A 121 18.94 16.63 -14.24
C TRP A 121 20.46 16.71 -14.00
N ALA A 122 21.22 17.10 -15.02
CA ALA A 122 22.67 17.27 -14.91
C ALA A 122 23.06 18.42 -13.96
N ALA A 123 22.27 19.51 -13.94
CA ALA A 123 22.48 20.62 -13.02
C ALA A 123 22.23 20.21 -11.55
N ALA A 124 21.14 19.49 -11.29
CA ALA A 124 20.79 19.01 -9.95
C ALA A 124 21.86 18.05 -9.37
N GLN A 125 22.41 17.15 -10.20
CA GLN A 125 23.50 16.27 -9.75
C GLN A 125 24.79 17.03 -9.41
N LYS A 126 25.09 18.09 -10.16
CA LYS A 126 26.29 18.90 -9.93
C LYS A 126 26.18 19.72 -8.65
N GLU A 127 24.98 20.22 -8.33
CA GLU A 127 24.72 20.95 -7.09
C GLU A 127 24.77 20.02 -5.87
N ALA A 128 24.25 18.79 -5.98
CA ALA A 128 24.36 17.77 -4.93
C ALA A 128 25.82 17.38 -4.63
N GLN A 129 26.66 17.22 -5.67
CA GLN A 129 28.08 16.88 -5.47
C GLN A 129 28.90 18.02 -4.84
N LEU A 130 28.56 19.28 -5.11
CA LEU A 130 29.22 20.44 -4.51
C LEU A 130 28.87 20.62 -3.02
N SER A 131 27.72 20.10 -2.58
CA SER A 131 27.28 20.16 -1.18
C SER A 131 27.95 19.12 -0.28
N GLU A 132 28.44 18.00 -0.82
CA GLU A 132 29.06 16.92 -0.02
C GLU A 132 30.54 17.17 0.31
N GLU A 133 31.22 18.12 -0.34
CA GLU A 133 32.62 18.45 -0.04
C GLU A 133 32.79 19.45 1.12
N SER A 134 31.71 20.01 1.69
CA SER A 134 31.80 21.15 2.61
C SER A 134 31.42 20.92 4.09
N GLU A 135 30.92 19.76 4.53
CA GLU A 135 30.49 19.59 5.92
C GLU A 135 30.83 18.21 6.53
N PHE A 136 32.13 17.93 6.68
CA PHE A 136 32.57 17.04 7.76
C PHE A 136 33.81 17.62 8.45
N GLU A 137 33.57 18.59 9.35
CA GLU A 137 34.57 19.00 10.34
C GLU A 137 34.65 17.90 11.40
N GLY A 138 35.67 17.06 11.27
CA GLY A 138 35.89 15.92 12.16
C GLY A 138 35.92 16.34 13.64
N PHE A 139 35.25 15.55 14.48
CA PHE A 139 35.36 15.67 15.93
C PHE A 139 36.83 15.50 16.32
N SER A 140 37.45 16.58 16.81
CA SER A 140 38.74 16.51 17.48
C SER A 140 38.53 15.86 18.85
N ASP A 141 39.01 14.63 19.00
CA ASP A 141 39.10 13.97 20.31
C ASP A 141 39.99 14.84 21.22
N SER A 142 39.39 15.39 22.26
CA SER A 142 40.09 16.12 23.31
C SER A 142 40.00 15.33 24.62
N GLU A 143 41.18 14.88 25.04
CA GLU A 143 41.62 14.22 26.29
C GLU A 143 41.28 12.75 26.55
#